data_AF-A0A529LXL4-F1
#
_entry.id   AF-A0A529LXL4-F1
#
_cell.length_a   1.000
_cell.length_b   1.000
_cell.length_c   1.000
_cell.angle_alpha   90.00
_cell.angle_beta   90.00
_cell.angle_gamma   90.00
#
_symmetry.space_group_name_H-M   'P 1'
#
loop_
_entity.id
_entity.type
_entity.pdbx_description
1 polymer ?
#
loop_
_entity_poly.entity_id
_entity_poly.type
_entity_poly.pdbx_seq_one_letter_code
_entity_poly.pdbx_strand_id
1 'polypeptide(L)'
;GKKDQNSSCFVRVSQTWAGSNWGFIQIPRIGQEVIVDFIEGDPDLPIITGRVYNASQMPPYGLPGNATQSGWKSNSSKGGGGYNELMFEDKAGSELVNFQAQKDHHLLIKHDRNKTVQHDQSDRIDHDAKHSVGHNLDEDVGNNKTVKIGVDQTTNI
;
A
#
# COMPACT_ATOMS: atom_id res chain seq x y z
N GLY A 1 22.17 -9.22 -26.37
CA GLY A 1 21.90 -7.79 -26.62
C GLY A 1 22.69 -6.92 -25.65
N LYS A 2 22.70 -5.60 -25.85
CA LYS A 2 23.47 -4.62 -25.05
C LYS A 2 22.87 -4.29 -23.67
N LYS A 3 21.73 -4.91 -23.31
CA LYS A 3 20.98 -4.69 -22.06
C LYS A 3 20.59 -3.23 -21.85
N ASP A 4 20.07 -2.64 -22.92
CA ASP A 4 19.65 -1.24 -23.04
C ASP A 4 18.22 -1.17 -23.61
N GLN A 5 17.71 0.05 -23.82
CA GLN A 5 16.36 0.30 -24.36
C GLN A 5 16.13 -0.25 -25.78
N ASN A 6 17.20 -0.61 -26.51
CA ASN A 6 17.13 -1.17 -27.87
C ASN A 6 17.25 -2.69 -27.87
N SER A 7 17.24 -3.33 -26.70
CA SER A 7 17.49 -4.77 -26.57
C SER A 7 16.30 -5.65 -26.94
N SER A 8 15.10 -5.09 -27.04
CA SER A 8 13.87 -5.78 -27.50
C SER A 8 12.88 -4.80 -28.11
N CYS A 9 11.80 -5.31 -28.70
CA CYS A 9 10.58 -4.55 -28.92
C CYS A 9 9.88 -4.21 -27.58
N PHE A 10 8.80 -3.43 -27.63
CA PHE A 10 7.90 -3.31 -26.50
C PHE A 10 7.10 -4.60 -26.30
N VAL A 11 7.06 -5.08 -25.07
CA VAL A 11 6.42 -6.34 -24.69
C VAL A 11 5.26 -6.04 -23.76
N ARG A 12 4.09 -6.64 -24.01
CA ARG A 12 2.93 -6.52 -23.11
C ARG A 12 3.16 -7.26 -21.80
N VAL A 13 2.52 -6.80 -20.73
CA VAL A 13 2.64 -7.37 -19.38
C VAL A 13 1.26 -7.78 -18.90
N SER A 14 1.09 -9.07 -18.59
CA SER A 14 -0.09 -9.59 -17.89
C SER A 14 -0.31 -8.86 -16.57
N GLN A 15 -1.56 -8.57 -16.24
CA GLN A 15 -1.95 -7.89 -15.00
C GLN A 15 -2.93 -8.78 -14.22
N THR A 16 -2.97 -8.60 -12.90
CA THR A 16 -3.90 -9.33 -12.02
C THR A 16 -5.36 -9.08 -12.38
N TRP A 17 -5.70 -7.87 -12.83
CA TRP A 17 -7.04 -7.51 -13.28
C TRP A 17 -6.97 -6.40 -14.32
N ALA A 18 -7.56 -6.57 -15.50
CA ALA A 18 -7.49 -5.59 -16.58
C ALA A 18 -8.87 -5.39 -17.23
N GLY A 19 -9.42 -4.17 -17.12
CA GLY A 19 -10.65 -3.74 -17.76
C GLY A 19 -10.47 -2.43 -18.54
N SER A 20 -11.53 -1.99 -19.21
CA SER A 20 -11.51 -0.75 -20.00
C SER A 20 -11.40 0.48 -19.08
N ASN A 21 -10.18 0.99 -18.89
CA ASN A 21 -9.82 2.12 -18.01
C ASN A 21 -10.01 1.85 -16.51
N TRP A 22 -9.93 0.59 -16.07
CA TRP A 22 -9.94 0.21 -14.66
C TRP A 22 -9.20 -1.12 -14.46
N GLY A 23 -8.73 -1.40 -13.24
CA GLY A 23 -8.03 -2.64 -12.92
C GLY A 23 -6.78 -2.41 -12.07
N PHE A 24 -5.84 -3.34 -12.19
CA PHE A 24 -4.61 -3.40 -11.42
C PHE A 24 -3.41 -3.18 -12.32
N ILE A 25 -2.47 -2.31 -11.90
CA ILE A 25 -1.26 -2.01 -12.69
C ILE A 25 -0.03 -2.08 -11.81
N GLN A 26 0.87 -2.98 -12.19
CA GLN A 26 2.23 -3.04 -11.67
C GLN A 26 3.20 -3.20 -12.83
N ILE A 27 4.04 -2.19 -13.04
CA ILE A 27 4.99 -2.14 -14.16
C ILE A 27 6.33 -2.72 -13.70
N PRO A 28 6.95 -3.69 -14.42
CA PRO A 28 8.27 -4.18 -14.09
C PRO A 28 9.29 -3.04 -14.13
N ARG A 29 10.15 -2.97 -13.10
CA ARG A 29 11.25 -2.00 -13.07
C ARG A 29 12.49 -2.59 -13.72
N ILE A 30 13.35 -1.72 -14.25
CA ILE A 30 14.64 -2.12 -14.82
C ILE A 30 15.44 -2.93 -13.79
N GLY A 31 15.93 -4.10 -14.21
CA GLY A 31 16.70 -5.02 -13.37
C GLY A 31 15.87 -6.11 -12.67
N GLN A 32 14.55 -6.05 -12.71
CA GLN A 32 13.68 -7.11 -12.18
C GLN A 32 13.60 -8.30 -13.16
N GLU A 33 13.50 -9.49 -12.60
CA GLU A 33 13.28 -10.72 -13.37
C GLU A 33 11.79 -10.93 -13.66
N VAL A 34 11.49 -11.31 -14.90
CA VAL A 34 10.14 -11.55 -15.40
C VAL A 34 10.09 -12.87 -16.16
N ILE A 35 8.93 -13.51 -16.16
CA ILE A 35 8.64 -14.68 -16.99
C ILE A 35 8.08 -14.18 -18.31
N VAL A 36 8.74 -14.54 -19.41
CA VAL A 36 8.29 -14.24 -20.79
C VAL A 36 7.76 -15.53 -21.39
N ASP A 37 6.56 -15.45 -21.95
CA ASP A 37 5.93 -16.47 -22.78
C ASP A 37 5.78 -15.94 -24.21
N PHE A 38 5.44 -16.82 -25.14
CA PHE A 38 5.35 -16.52 -26.57
C PHE A 38 3.99 -16.99 -27.10
N ILE A 39 3.23 -16.07 -27.70
CA ILE A 39 1.87 -16.36 -28.15
C ILE A 39 1.90 -17.41 -29.24
N GLU A 40 1.18 -18.53 -29.04
CA GLU A 40 1.23 -19.72 -29.93
C GLU A 40 2.66 -20.29 -30.11
N GLY A 41 3.58 -19.99 -29.19
CA GLY A 41 4.99 -20.39 -29.28
C GLY A 41 5.83 -19.59 -30.27
N ASP A 42 5.30 -18.50 -30.84
CA ASP A 42 6.03 -17.66 -31.80
C ASP A 42 7.06 -16.75 -31.09
N PRO A 43 8.38 -16.94 -31.30
CA PRO A 43 9.43 -16.16 -30.66
C PRO A 43 9.37 -14.65 -30.98
N ASP A 44 8.68 -14.26 -32.05
CA ASP A 44 8.50 -12.86 -32.44
C ASP A 44 7.30 -12.19 -31.74
N LEU A 45 6.49 -12.95 -30.99
CA LEU A 45 5.31 -12.47 -30.25
C LEU A 45 5.44 -12.66 -28.72
N PRO A 46 6.43 -12.02 -28.07
CA PRO A 46 6.63 -12.14 -26.62
C PRO A 46 5.51 -11.48 -25.82
N ILE A 47 5.24 -12.04 -24.64
CA ILE A 47 4.36 -11.49 -23.61
C ILE A 47 4.91 -11.82 -22.21
N ILE A 48 4.95 -10.85 -21.30
CA ILE A 48 5.34 -11.08 -19.91
C ILE A 48 4.15 -11.64 -19.14
N THR A 49 4.29 -12.82 -18.54
CA THR A 49 3.21 -13.55 -17.84
C THR A 49 3.40 -13.63 -16.33
N GLY A 50 4.61 -13.35 -15.83
CA GLY A 50 4.90 -13.48 -14.41
C GLY A 50 6.14 -12.73 -13.94
N ARG A 51 6.37 -12.82 -12.64
CA ARG A 51 7.47 -12.19 -11.91
C ARG A 51 7.99 -13.18 -10.89
N VAL A 52 9.30 -13.16 -10.65
CA VAL A 52 9.93 -14.04 -9.68
C VAL A 52 10.94 -13.27 -8.84
N TYR A 53 11.07 -13.66 -7.58
CA TYR A 53 12.19 -13.24 -6.74
C TYR A 53 13.42 -14.11 -7.05
N ASN A 54 14.60 -13.55 -6.81
CA ASN A 54 15.88 -14.24 -6.97
C ASN A 54 16.88 -13.73 -5.90
N ALA A 55 18.10 -14.26 -5.89
CA ALA A 55 19.10 -13.90 -4.88
C ALA A 55 19.47 -12.40 -4.84
N SER A 56 19.29 -11.66 -5.95
CA SER A 56 19.52 -10.22 -6.02
C SER A 56 18.26 -9.38 -5.79
N GLN A 57 17.08 -9.99 -5.89
CA GLN A 57 15.76 -9.37 -5.71
C GLN A 57 14.98 -10.27 -4.75
N MET A 58 15.29 -10.17 -3.46
CA MET A 58 14.66 -11.01 -2.43
C MET A 58 13.23 -10.55 -2.12
N PRO A 59 12.38 -11.45 -1.58
CA PRO A 59 11.06 -11.08 -1.07
C PRO A 59 11.11 -9.98 0.00
N PRO A 60 10.05 -9.17 0.16
CA PRO A 60 10.01 -8.05 1.10
C PRO A 60 10.00 -8.48 2.57
N TYR A 61 9.61 -9.73 2.85
CA TYR A 61 9.53 -10.30 4.19
C TYR A 61 10.55 -11.43 4.32
N GLY A 62 11.26 -11.49 5.45
CA GLY A 62 12.34 -12.45 5.64
C GLY A 62 11.82 -13.89 5.70
N LEU A 63 12.11 -14.69 4.68
CA LEU A 63 11.73 -16.10 4.63
C LEU A 63 12.86 -17.02 5.11
N PRO A 64 12.54 -18.15 5.78
CA PRO A 64 11.18 -18.63 6.10
C PRO A 64 10.57 -18.05 7.39
N GLY A 65 11.29 -17.19 8.12
CA GLY A 65 10.88 -16.71 9.45
C GLY A 65 9.51 -16.00 9.50
N ASN A 66 9.16 -15.27 8.45
CA ASN A 66 7.91 -14.52 8.32
C ASN A 66 6.97 -15.16 7.29
N ALA A 67 6.88 -16.49 7.27
CA ALA A 67 6.07 -17.21 6.28
C ALA A 67 4.56 -16.89 6.32
N THR A 68 4.07 -16.34 7.44
CA THR A 68 2.68 -15.91 7.64
C THR A 68 2.42 -14.45 7.23
N GLN A 69 3.46 -13.72 6.79
CA GLN A 69 3.30 -12.37 6.28
C GLN A 69 3.00 -12.36 4.78
N SER A 70 2.01 -11.58 4.39
CA SER A 70 1.62 -11.37 3.00
C SER A 70 1.29 -9.91 2.74
N GLY A 71 1.38 -9.43 1.50
CA GLY A 71 1.05 -8.04 1.21
C GLY A 71 1.70 -7.46 -0.02
N TRP A 72 1.58 -6.14 -0.13
CA TRP A 72 2.07 -5.32 -1.21
C TRP A 72 2.98 -4.24 -0.66
N LYS A 73 4.27 -4.28 -1.00
CA LYS A 73 5.26 -3.28 -0.62
C LYS A 73 5.82 -2.61 -1.87
N SER A 74 5.67 -1.29 -1.96
CA SER A 74 6.22 -0.50 -3.06
C SER A 74 7.66 -0.07 -2.75
N ASN A 75 8.26 0.70 -3.65
CA ASN A 75 9.54 1.37 -3.39
C ASN A 75 9.52 2.72 -4.12
N SER A 76 9.92 3.80 -3.47
CA SER A 76 10.00 5.13 -4.08
C SER A 76 10.83 5.08 -5.38
N SER A 77 10.47 5.92 -6.35
CA SER A 77 11.17 5.99 -7.64
C SER A 77 11.15 7.42 -8.17
N LYS A 78 12.22 7.93 -8.76
CA LYS A 78 13.57 7.31 -8.89
C LYS A 78 14.35 7.40 -7.57
N GLY A 79 15.43 6.62 -7.43
CA GLY A 79 16.35 6.70 -6.29
C GLY A 79 16.04 5.80 -5.09
N GLY A 80 14.82 5.26 -4.97
CA GLY A 80 14.46 4.38 -3.85
C GLY A 80 14.35 5.14 -2.52
N GLY A 81 14.56 4.42 -1.40
CA GLY A 81 14.70 5.02 -0.07
C GLY A 81 13.40 5.20 0.74
N GLY A 82 12.26 4.77 0.21
CA GLY A 82 10.97 4.80 0.92
C GLY A 82 9.96 3.83 0.31
N TYR A 83 8.83 3.60 0.98
CA TYR A 83 7.80 2.67 0.50
C TYR A 83 6.40 2.97 1.06
N ASN A 84 5.41 2.64 0.25
CA ASN A 84 4.03 2.44 0.71
C ASN A 84 3.81 0.94 0.91
N GLU A 85 2.96 0.56 1.87
CA GLU A 85 2.70 -0.85 2.17
C GLU A 85 1.26 -1.09 2.60
N LEU A 86 0.73 -2.25 2.19
CA LEU A 86 -0.37 -2.94 2.85
C LEU A 86 0.10 -4.36 3.15
N MET A 87 0.23 -4.71 4.43
CA MET A 87 0.75 -6.01 4.89
C MET A 87 -0.24 -6.65 5.87
N PHE A 88 -0.39 -7.97 5.75
CA PHE A 88 -1.18 -8.84 6.61
C PHE A 88 -0.24 -9.84 7.29
N GLU A 89 -0.32 -9.93 8.61
CA GLU A 89 0.31 -10.98 9.43
C GLU A 89 -0.78 -11.92 9.92
N ASP A 90 -0.68 -13.18 9.54
CA ASP A 90 -1.65 -14.23 9.88
C ASP A 90 -1.16 -15.17 11.00
N LYS A 91 -0.13 -14.79 11.74
CA LYS A 91 0.32 -15.53 12.92
C LYS A 91 -0.74 -15.46 14.03
N ALA A 92 -1.30 -16.61 14.38
CA ALA A 92 -2.35 -16.73 15.39
C ALA A 92 -1.97 -16.08 16.74
N GLY A 93 -2.85 -15.21 17.25
CA GLY A 93 -2.65 -14.43 18.48
C GLY A 93 -1.69 -13.26 18.33
N SER A 94 -1.27 -12.94 17.11
CA SER A 94 -0.39 -11.82 16.76
C SER A 94 -0.77 -11.23 15.40
N GLU A 95 -2.03 -11.39 15.00
CA GLU A 95 -2.55 -10.94 13.73
C GLU A 95 -2.44 -9.42 13.60
N LEU A 96 -2.06 -8.95 12.41
CA LEU A 96 -1.88 -7.52 12.14
C LEU A 96 -2.25 -7.18 10.71
N VAL A 97 -2.89 -6.03 10.54
CA VAL A 97 -2.93 -5.33 9.26
C VAL A 97 -2.11 -4.05 9.40
N ASN A 98 -1.01 -3.96 8.66
CA ASN A 98 -0.18 -2.75 8.58
C ASN A 98 -0.50 -1.97 7.31
N PHE A 99 -0.74 -0.68 7.45
CA PHE A 99 -0.88 0.24 6.33
C PHE A 99 0.09 1.40 6.49
N GLN A 100 1.03 1.53 5.55
CA GLN A 100 2.02 2.59 5.53
C GLN A 100 1.86 3.46 4.29
N ALA A 101 1.79 4.78 4.50
CA ALA A 101 2.00 5.78 3.46
C ALA A 101 3.36 6.45 3.68
N GLN A 102 4.23 6.49 2.66
CA GLN A 102 5.56 7.07 2.75
C GLN A 102 5.55 8.58 2.96
N LYS A 103 4.49 9.25 2.50
CA LYS A 103 4.38 10.71 2.54
C LYS A 103 2.96 11.15 2.86
N ASP A 104 2.10 11.21 1.86
CA ASP A 104 0.73 11.69 2.01
C ASP A 104 -0.26 10.52 1.95
N HIS A 105 -1.24 10.50 2.85
CA HIS A 105 -2.39 9.57 2.78
C HIS A 105 -3.67 10.39 2.61
N HIS A 106 -4.33 10.24 1.46
CA HIS A 106 -5.60 10.89 1.15
C HIS A 106 -6.71 9.85 1.13
N LEU A 107 -7.73 10.04 1.98
CA LEU A 107 -8.84 9.12 2.14
C LEU A 107 -10.16 9.83 1.85
N LEU A 108 -10.85 9.43 0.78
CA LEU A 108 -12.17 9.93 0.40
C LEU A 108 -13.20 8.81 0.54
N ILE A 109 -14.22 9.03 1.37
CA ILE A 109 -15.41 8.19 1.46
C ILE A 109 -16.58 9.02 0.93
N LYS A 110 -17.25 8.52 -0.12
CA LYS A 110 -18.34 9.26 -0.80
C LYS A 110 -19.70 9.16 -0.12
N HIS A 111 -19.84 8.26 0.85
CA HIS A 111 -21.08 8.04 1.59
C HIS A 111 -20.74 7.90 3.08
N ASP A 112 -20.85 6.70 3.65
CA ASP A 112 -20.66 6.48 5.08
C ASP A 112 -19.33 5.79 5.40
N ARG A 113 -18.70 6.21 6.50
CA ARG A 113 -17.57 5.49 7.12
C ARG A 113 -17.98 5.05 8.52
N ASN A 114 -18.03 3.74 8.73
CA ASN A 114 -18.16 3.15 10.06
C ASN A 114 -16.81 2.64 10.56
N LYS A 115 -16.52 2.84 11.85
CA LYS A 115 -15.32 2.32 12.52
C LYS A 115 -15.73 1.78 13.89
N THR A 116 -15.40 0.51 14.15
CA THR A 116 -15.58 -0.13 15.45
C THR A 116 -14.22 -0.63 15.91
N VAL A 117 -13.83 -0.24 17.11
CA VAL A 117 -12.63 -0.72 17.79
C VAL A 117 -13.08 -1.30 19.13
N GLN A 118 -12.84 -2.58 19.35
CA GLN A 118 -13.38 -3.31 20.52
C GLN A 118 -12.51 -3.19 21.77
N HIS A 119 -11.25 -2.77 21.62
CA HIS A 119 -10.33 -2.56 22.72
C HIS A 119 -9.92 -1.09 22.75
N ASP A 120 -8.73 -0.73 22.25
CA ASP A 120 -8.21 0.63 22.35
C ASP A 120 -7.95 1.27 20.98
N GLN A 121 -8.15 2.59 20.92
CA GLN A 121 -7.72 3.44 19.82
C GLN A 121 -6.78 4.53 20.34
N SER A 122 -5.67 4.74 19.64
CA SER A 122 -4.74 5.85 19.88
C SER A 122 -4.47 6.56 18.56
N ASP A 123 -4.62 7.89 18.55
CA ASP A 123 -4.30 8.75 17.42
C ASP A 123 -3.27 9.79 17.87
N ARG A 124 -2.21 9.98 17.07
CA ARG A 124 -1.17 10.98 17.33
C ARG A 124 -0.91 11.80 16.07
N ILE A 125 -0.93 13.12 16.24
CA ILE A 125 -0.60 14.09 15.20
C ILE A 125 0.52 14.96 15.77
N ASP A 126 1.68 14.96 15.11
CA ASP A 126 2.87 15.65 15.61
C ASP A 126 2.89 17.16 15.29
N HIS A 127 2.02 17.61 14.38
CA HIS A 127 1.89 19.02 14.00
C HIS A 127 0.44 19.49 14.24
N ASP A 128 -0.34 19.74 13.18
CA ASP A 128 -1.70 20.27 13.31
C ASP A 128 -2.77 19.24 12.91
N ALA A 129 -3.87 19.24 13.66
CA ALA A 129 -5.08 18.52 13.30
C ALA A 129 -6.22 19.51 13.06
N LYS A 130 -6.95 19.34 11.95
CA LYS A 130 -8.21 20.04 11.67
C LYS A 130 -9.33 19.03 11.55
N HIS A 131 -10.37 19.21 12.36
CA HIS A 131 -11.59 18.42 12.29
C HIS A 131 -12.76 19.34 11.97
N SER A 132 -13.60 18.94 11.02
CA SER A 132 -14.78 19.70 10.60
C SER A 132 -15.93 18.75 10.38
N VAL A 133 -17.08 19.07 10.97
CA VAL A 133 -18.33 18.33 10.83
C VAL A 133 -19.36 19.31 10.27
N GLY A 134 -19.97 18.95 9.14
CA GLY A 134 -20.84 19.88 8.41
C GLY A 134 -22.22 20.11 9.06
N HIS A 135 -22.65 19.17 9.89
CA HIS A 135 -23.90 19.22 10.64
C HIS A 135 -23.60 18.97 12.13
N ASN A 136 -24.01 17.81 12.66
CA ASN A 136 -23.93 17.53 14.09
C ASN A 136 -22.72 16.65 14.41
N LEU A 137 -22.02 16.99 15.49
CA LEU A 137 -21.04 16.13 16.16
C LEU A 137 -21.61 15.70 17.51
N ASP A 138 -21.95 14.42 17.62
CA ASP A 138 -22.38 13.80 18.86
C ASP A 138 -21.22 12.96 19.42
N GLU A 139 -20.87 13.19 20.70
CA GLU A 139 -19.81 12.47 21.38
C GLU A 139 -20.35 11.94 22.71
N ASP A 140 -20.40 10.62 22.85
CA ASP A 140 -20.78 9.92 24.09
C ASP A 140 -19.55 9.24 24.69
N VAL A 141 -19.25 9.57 25.95
CA VAL A 141 -18.11 9.06 26.70
C VAL A 141 -18.63 8.42 27.98
N GLY A 142 -18.63 7.09 28.04
CA GLY A 142 -19.24 6.35 29.15
C GLY A 142 -18.58 6.50 30.52
N ASN A 143 -17.38 7.10 30.59
CA ASN A 143 -16.71 7.39 31.86
C ASN A 143 -16.03 8.78 31.82
N ASN A 144 -14.70 8.84 31.72
CA ASN A 144 -13.97 10.10 31.83
C ASN A 144 -13.51 10.64 30.48
N LYS A 145 -13.77 11.92 30.21
CA LYS A 145 -13.12 12.71 29.17
C LYS A 145 -12.11 13.66 29.80
N THR A 146 -10.82 13.44 29.52
CA THR A 146 -9.74 14.34 29.98
C THR A 146 -9.18 15.11 28.81
N VAL A 147 -9.13 16.44 28.93
CA VAL A 147 -8.53 17.33 27.93
C VAL A 147 -7.41 18.13 28.60
N LYS A 148 -6.21 18.12 28.00
CA LYS A 148 -5.07 18.93 28.45
C LYS A 148 -4.64 19.83 27.31
N ILE A 149 -4.68 21.14 27.56
CA ILE A 149 -4.35 22.17 26.58
C ILE A 149 -3.18 22.97 27.12
N GLY A 150 -2.11 23.05 26.34
CA GLY A 150 -0.85 23.66 26.77
C GLY A 150 -0.83 25.19 26.73
N VAL A 151 -1.67 25.78 25.88
CA VAL A 151 -1.71 27.24 25.66
C VAL A 151 -3.14 27.75 25.85
N ASP A 152 -3.98 27.72 24.81
CA ASP A 152 -5.31 28.34 24.84
C ASP A 152 -6.42 27.42 24.30
N GLN A 153 -7.61 27.57 24.87
CA GLN A 153 -8.85 27.02 24.35
C GLN A 153 -9.83 28.16 24.05
N THR A 154 -10.26 28.27 22.80
CA THR A 154 -11.31 29.21 22.40
C THR A 154 -12.54 28.44 21.94
N THR A 155 -13.70 28.78 22.49
CA THR A 155 -15.00 28.23 22.07
C THR A 155 -15.89 29.38 21.63
N ASN A 156 -16.32 29.36 20.37
CA ASN A 156 -17.31 30.28 19.85
C ASN A 156 -18.61 29.50 19.65
N ILE A 157 -19.72 30.07 20.13
CA ILE A 157 -21.07 29.47 20.07
C ILE A 157 -21.93 30.36 19.18
#